data_AF-A0A7C4DI71-F1
#
_entry.id   AF-A0A7C4DI71-F1
#
_cell.length_a   1.000
_cell.length_b   1.000
_cell.length_c   1.000
_cell.angle_alpha   90.00
_cell.angle_beta   90.00
_cell.angle_gamma   90.00
#
_symmetry.space_group_name_H-M   'P 1'
#
loop_
_entity.id
_entity.type
_entity.pdbx_description
1 polymer ?
#
loop_
_entity_poly.entity_id
_entity_poly.type
_entity_poly.pdbx_seq_one_letter_code
_entity_poly.pdbx_strand_id
1 'polypeptide(L)'
;MPYKFNFDFSGLPRKFFNEIIEISYEKELHKKASDKIRGLIKKFKIEEITGLDLSCMLNVIEDLIEIYALNNFYRKDFEKTSKRALFLPHCSRKYMDSNCKSTFNPSIPSYICNPCSPDCLINKASEIGREKGYDVLYTSRFFLYPKNN
;
A
#
# COMPACT_ATOMS: atom_id res chain seq x y z
N MET A 1 11.99 -4.50 -0.58
CA MET A 1 10.64 -4.70 -0.05
C MET A 1 10.72 -5.09 1.41
N PRO A 2 9.70 -4.75 2.22
CA PRO A 2 9.59 -5.24 3.60
C PRO A 2 9.39 -6.77 3.65
N TYR A 3 8.80 -7.37 2.61
CA TYR A 3 8.64 -8.82 2.47
C TYR A 3 9.77 -9.47 1.69
N LYS A 4 9.99 -10.76 1.99
CA LYS A 4 10.88 -11.67 1.23
C LYS A 4 10.16 -12.39 0.08
N PHE A 5 8.89 -12.07 -0.16
CA PHE A 5 8.01 -12.75 -1.10
C PHE A 5 7.20 -11.74 -1.93
N ASN A 6 6.70 -12.21 -3.08
CA ASN A 6 5.76 -11.49 -3.94
C ASN A 6 4.36 -12.10 -3.76
N PHE A 7 3.33 -11.28 -3.85
CA PHE A 7 1.94 -11.72 -3.72
C PHE A 7 1.02 -10.89 -4.60
N ASP A 8 -0.07 -11.51 -5.05
CA ASP A 8 -1.13 -10.84 -5.81
C ASP A 8 -2.50 -11.13 -5.16
N PHE A 9 -3.17 -10.06 -4.75
CA PHE A 9 -4.52 -10.13 -4.17
C PHE A 9 -5.64 -9.85 -5.16
N SER A 10 -5.33 -9.64 -6.44
CA SER A 10 -6.31 -9.36 -7.49
C SER A 10 -7.36 -10.47 -7.62
N GLY A 11 -6.98 -11.72 -7.35
CA GLY A 11 -7.86 -12.88 -7.37
C GLY A 11 -8.73 -13.09 -6.12
N LEU A 12 -8.59 -12.25 -5.08
CA LEU A 12 -9.32 -12.46 -3.83
C LEU A 12 -10.79 -11.99 -3.91
N PRO A 13 -11.74 -12.77 -3.38
CA PRO A 13 -13.14 -12.36 -3.35
C PRO A 13 -13.37 -11.10 -2.51
N ARG A 14 -14.27 -10.21 -2.95
CA ARG A 14 -14.66 -9.03 -2.16
C ARG A 14 -15.12 -9.36 -0.74
N LYS A 15 -15.77 -10.50 -0.56
CA LYS A 15 -16.21 -10.98 0.77
C LYS A 15 -15.05 -11.16 1.75
N PHE A 16 -13.87 -11.57 1.27
CA PHE A 16 -12.68 -11.69 2.11
C PHE A 16 -12.29 -10.33 2.70
N PHE A 17 -12.22 -9.30 1.86
CA PHE A 17 -11.86 -7.95 2.32
C PHE A 17 -12.88 -7.38 3.31
N ASN A 18 -14.17 -7.64 3.13
CA ASN A 18 -15.19 -7.22 4.09
C ASN A 18 -14.97 -7.83 5.48
N GLU A 19 -14.60 -9.11 5.55
CA GLU A 19 -14.32 -9.80 6.82
C GLU A 19 -13.04 -9.26 7.47
N ILE A 20 -12.01 -8.95 6.67
CA ILE A 20 -10.79 -8.27 7.17
C ILE A 20 -11.11 -6.91 7.76
N ILE A 21 -11.96 -6.13 7.08
CA ILE A 21 -12.41 -4.82 7.57
C ILE A 21 -13.15 -4.98 8.91
N GLU A 22 -14.06 -5.95 9.02
CA GLU A 22 -14.78 -6.23 10.28
C GLU A 22 -13.81 -6.54 11.43
N ILE A 23 -12.81 -7.39 11.19
CA ILE A 23 -11.78 -7.70 12.18
C ILE A 23 -10.99 -6.44 12.57
N SER A 24 -10.70 -5.53 11.65
CA SER A 24 -9.97 -4.29 11.95
C SER A 24 -10.71 -3.31 12.88
N TYR A 25 -12.04 -3.43 12.96
CA TYR A 25 -12.85 -2.63 13.89
C TYR A 25 -12.97 -3.27 15.28
N GLU A 26 -12.69 -4.57 15.42
CA GLU A 26 -12.60 -5.22 16.72
C GLU A 26 -11.34 -4.71 17.43
N LYS A 27 -11.51 -3.98 18.54
CA LYS A 27 -10.39 -3.41 19.29
C LYS A 27 -9.47 -4.54 19.77
N GLU A 28 -8.20 -4.42 19.40
CA GLU A 28 -7.06 -5.30 19.73
C GLU A 28 -7.03 -6.65 18.98
N LEU A 29 -5.92 -6.86 18.25
CA LEU A 29 -5.53 -8.13 17.63
C LEU A 29 -5.17 -9.15 18.72
N HIS A 30 -6.19 -9.66 19.41
CA HIS A 30 -6.04 -10.73 20.38
C HIS A 30 -5.95 -12.09 19.68
N LYS A 31 -5.61 -13.14 20.45
CA LYS A 31 -5.57 -14.55 19.97
C LYS A 31 -6.83 -14.98 19.19
N LYS A 32 -8.01 -14.45 19.57
CA LYS A 32 -9.29 -14.68 18.85
C LYS A 32 -9.29 -14.12 17.42
N ALA A 33 -8.67 -12.96 17.20
CA ALA A 33 -8.51 -12.38 15.86
C ALA A 33 -7.56 -13.24 15.02
N SER A 34 -6.44 -13.72 15.59
CA SER A 34 -5.53 -14.64 14.90
C SER A 34 -6.23 -15.94 14.47
N ASP A 35 -7.10 -16.51 15.32
CA ASP A 35 -7.87 -17.71 14.96
C ASP A 35 -8.90 -17.42 13.85
N LYS A 36 -9.57 -16.26 13.89
CA LYS A 36 -10.45 -15.80 12.81
C LYS A 36 -9.70 -15.64 11.49
N ILE A 37 -8.52 -15.00 11.52
CA ILE A 37 -7.67 -14.80 10.34
C ILE A 37 -7.26 -16.16 9.74
N ARG A 38 -6.80 -17.12 10.57
CA ARG A 38 -6.50 -18.48 10.10
C ARG A 38 -7.73 -19.15 9.48
N GLY A 39 -8.91 -18.93 10.06
CA GLY A 39 -10.18 -19.38 9.50
C GLY A 39 -10.46 -18.79 8.11
N LEU A 40 -10.24 -17.48 7.93
CA LEU A 40 -10.43 -16.80 6.65
C LEU A 40 -9.45 -17.29 5.58
N ILE A 41 -8.16 -17.44 5.91
CA ILE A 41 -7.13 -17.96 4.99
C ILE A 41 -7.56 -19.32 4.41
N LYS A 42 -8.05 -20.21 5.29
CA LYS A 42 -8.53 -21.54 4.89
C LYS A 42 -9.84 -21.48 4.09
N LYS A 43 -10.83 -20.72 4.58
CA LYS A 43 -12.16 -20.56 3.95
C LYS A 43 -12.06 -20.03 2.52
N PHE A 44 -11.17 -19.08 2.30
CA PHE A 44 -10.97 -18.45 0.99
C PHE A 44 -9.83 -19.07 0.17
N LYS A 45 -9.22 -20.17 0.66
CA LYS A 45 -8.14 -20.90 -0.04
C LYS A 45 -7.02 -19.97 -0.52
N ILE A 46 -6.60 -19.03 0.33
CA ILE A 46 -5.73 -17.93 -0.11
C ILE A 46 -4.34 -18.43 -0.50
N GLU A 47 -3.86 -19.50 0.12
CA GLU A 47 -2.60 -20.16 -0.27
C GLU A 47 -2.66 -20.66 -1.73
N GLU A 48 -3.80 -21.21 -2.16
CA GLU A 48 -4.00 -21.67 -3.55
C GLU A 48 -4.05 -20.50 -4.54
N ILE A 49 -4.62 -19.36 -4.12
CA ILE A 49 -4.80 -18.17 -4.98
C ILE A 49 -3.48 -17.39 -5.12
N THR A 50 -2.72 -17.26 -4.02
CA THR A 50 -1.56 -16.37 -3.95
C THR A 50 -0.23 -17.11 -4.07
N GLY A 51 -0.21 -18.43 -3.85
CA GLY A 51 0.99 -19.24 -3.78
C GLY A 51 1.85 -19.00 -2.54
N LEU A 52 1.33 -18.25 -1.55
CA LEU A 52 2.03 -17.97 -0.29
C LEU A 52 1.76 -19.06 0.75
N ASP A 53 2.76 -19.34 1.58
CA ASP A 53 2.58 -20.18 2.76
C ASP A 53 1.81 -19.44 3.88
N LEU A 54 1.23 -20.22 4.81
CA LEU A 54 0.45 -19.73 5.93
C LEU A 54 1.14 -18.62 6.74
N SER A 55 2.45 -18.72 6.98
CA SER A 55 3.18 -17.75 7.80
C SER A 55 3.29 -16.40 7.07
N CYS A 56 3.66 -16.44 5.78
CA CYS A 56 3.67 -15.25 4.94
C CYS A 56 2.28 -14.62 4.82
N MET A 57 1.24 -15.45 4.65
CA MET A 57 -0.14 -14.98 4.57
C MET A 57 -0.62 -14.28 5.84
N LEU A 58 -0.28 -14.83 7.01
CA LEU A 58 -0.62 -14.21 8.29
C LEU A 58 -0.01 -12.81 8.41
N ASN A 59 1.29 -12.67 8.10
CA ASN A 59 1.96 -11.37 8.17
C ASN A 59 1.28 -10.32 7.28
N VAL A 60 0.97 -10.67 6.01
CA VAL A 60 0.34 -9.69 5.11
C VAL A 60 -1.06 -9.31 5.60
N ILE A 61 -1.83 -10.26 6.12
CA ILE A 61 -3.17 -9.97 6.62
C ILE A 61 -3.13 -9.11 7.88
N GLU A 62 -2.19 -9.38 8.79
CA GLU A 62 -1.96 -8.55 9.98
C GLU A 62 -1.60 -7.11 9.58
N ASP A 63 -0.66 -6.94 8.64
CA ASP A 63 -0.30 -5.62 8.11
C ASP A 63 -1.50 -4.92 7.45
N LEU A 64 -2.34 -5.65 6.69
CA LEU A 64 -3.56 -5.10 6.10
C LEU A 64 -4.54 -4.63 7.18
N ILE A 65 -4.76 -5.43 8.22
CA ILE A 65 -5.66 -5.07 9.34
C ILE A 65 -5.14 -3.82 10.04
N GLU A 66 -3.84 -3.74 10.33
CA GLU A 66 -3.22 -2.56 10.93
C GLU A 66 -3.44 -1.32 10.06
N ILE A 67 -3.19 -1.41 8.76
CA ILE A 67 -3.42 -0.31 7.81
C ILE A 67 -4.90 0.13 7.82
N TYR A 68 -5.84 -0.80 7.78
CA TYR A 68 -7.27 -0.47 7.84
C TYR A 68 -7.66 0.19 9.16
N ALA A 69 -7.15 -0.32 10.29
CA ALA A 69 -7.41 0.24 11.61
C ALA A 69 -6.86 1.67 11.73
N LEU A 70 -5.62 1.92 11.28
CA LEU A 70 -5.00 3.24 11.26
C LEU A 70 -5.76 4.20 10.33
N ASN A 71 -6.13 3.75 9.13
CA ASN A 71 -6.92 4.55 8.19
C ASN A 71 -8.25 4.96 8.79
N ASN A 72 -8.93 4.06 9.51
CA ASN A 72 -10.18 4.38 10.18
C ASN A 72 -9.96 5.34 11.36
N PHE A 73 -8.94 5.08 12.20
CA PHE A 73 -8.62 5.90 13.36
C PHE A 73 -8.33 7.35 12.97
N TYR A 74 -7.49 7.57 11.94
CA TYR A 74 -7.11 8.89 11.48
C TYR A 74 -8.06 9.50 10.43
N ARG A 75 -9.13 8.80 10.05
CA ARG A 75 -10.01 9.23 8.96
C ARG A 75 -10.53 10.65 9.14
N LYS A 76 -11.09 10.95 10.32
CA LYS A 76 -11.71 12.25 10.61
C LYS A 76 -10.68 13.38 10.57
N ASP A 77 -9.45 13.13 10.98
CA ASP A 77 -8.38 14.13 10.97
C ASP A 77 -7.84 14.33 9.56
N PHE A 78 -7.73 13.25 8.79
CA PHE A 78 -7.36 13.28 7.37
C PHE A 78 -8.37 14.04 6.50
N GLU A 79 -9.67 13.89 6.78
CA GLU A 79 -10.73 14.62 6.06
C GLU A 79 -10.67 16.13 6.33
N LYS A 80 -10.24 16.55 7.53
CA LYS A 80 -10.15 17.97 7.94
C LYS A 80 -8.90 18.69 7.44
N THR A 81 -7.82 17.97 7.09
CA THR A 81 -6.59 18.63 6.61
C THR A 81 -6.77 19.18 5.20
N SER A 82 -6.23 20.39 4.98
CA SER A 82 -6.12 21.04 3.67
C SER A 82 -4.83 20.68 2.94
N LYS A 83 -3.83 20.14 3.63
CA LYS A 83 -2.56 19.70 3.04
C LYS A 83 -2.48 18.18 3.09
N ARG A 84 -2.29 17.56 1.92
CA ARG A 84 -2.24 16.11 1.76
C ARG A 84 -1.07 15.79 0.84
N ALA A 85 -0.29 14.78 1.21
CA ALA A 85 0.80 14.28 0.38
C ALA A 85 0.50 12.84 -0.06
N LEU A 86 0.80 12.53 -1.32
CA LEU A 86 0.73 11.18 -1.87
C LEU A 86 2.15 10.68 -2.12
N PHE A 87 2.58 9.69 -1.34
CA PHE A 87 3.89 9.07 -1.50
C PHE A 87 3.80 7.89 -2.46
N LEU A 88 4.50 7.99 -3.59
CA LEU A 88 4.54 6.96 -4.62
C LEU A 88 5.90 6.29 -4.67
N PRO A 89 5.98 4.97 -4.51
CA PRO A 89 7.25 4.26 -4.51
C PRO A 89 7.87 4.21 -5.90
N HIS A 90 9.18 4.45 -5.98
CA HIS A 90 9.93 4.37 -7.23
C HIS A 90 9.86 2.99 -7.90
N CYS A 91 9.77 1.91 -7.11
CA CYS A 91 9.73 0.54 -7.63
C CYS A 91 8.40 0.16 -8.31
N SER A 92 7.32 0.92 -8.11
CA SER A 92 6.03 0.63 -8.75
C SER A 92 5.87 1.28 -10.12
N ARG A 93 6.91 1.96 -10.62
CA ARG A 93 6.93 2.50 -11.98
C ARG A 93 6.87 1.36 -12.99
N LYS A 94 6.15 1.59 -14.10
CA LYS A 94 6.09 0.65 -15.23
C LYS A 94 7.48 0.40 -15.84
N TYR A 95 8.25 1.47 -16.00
CA TYR A 95 9.60 1.44 -16.56
C TYR A 95 10.58 2.00 -15.54
N MET A 96 11.73 1.36 -15.38
CA MET A 96 12.85 1.85 -14.56
C MET A 96 13.98 2.47 -15.40
N ASP A 97 13.86 2.41 -16.72
CA ASP A 97 14.81 2.92 -17.70
C ASP A 97 14.34 4.27 -18.29
N SER A 98 14.97 4.69 -19.39
CA SER A 98 14.67 5.92 -20.12
C SER A 98 13.26 5.97 -20.74
N ASN A 99 12.52 4.86 -20.79
CA ASN A 99 11.10 4.88 -21.18
C ASN A 99 10.24 5.55 -20.11
N CYS A 100 10.72 5.62 -18.86
CA CYS A 100 10.11 6.45 -17.84
C CYS A 100 10.44 7.93 -18.09
N LYS A 101 9.43 8.73 -18.40
CA LYS A 101 9.58 10.18 -18.62
C LYS A 101 9.74 11.00 -17.34
N SER A 102 9.96 10.36 -16.19
CA SER A 102 10.12 11.07 -14.92
C SER A 102 11.38 11.95 -14.93
N THR A 103 11.29 13.13 -14.33
CA THR A 103 12.43 14.07 -14.22
C THR A 103 12.77 14.30 -12.75
N PHE A 104 14.05 14.47 -12.42
CA PHE A 104 14.46 14.76 -11.05
C PHE A 104 14.39 16.26 -10.78
N ASN A 105 13.76 16.66 -9.67
CA ASN A 105 13.75 18.05 -9.22
C ASN A 105 14.74 18.20 -8.04
N PRO A 106 15.85 18.93 -8.19
CA PRO A 106 16.80 19.11 -7.10
C PRO A 106 16.28 20.00 -5.96
N SER A 107 15.26 20.83 -6.20
CA SER A 107 14.68 21.74 -5.19
C SER A 107 13.83 21.01 -4.15
N ILE A 108 13.22 19.90 -4.56
CA ILE A 108 12.48 18.97 -3.70
C ILE A 108 13.03 17.61 -4.08
N PRO A 109 14.08 17.09 -3.39
CA PRO A 109 14.96 16.01 -3.85
C PRO A 109 14.19 14.71 -4.11
N SER A 110 13.49 14.69 -5.24
CA SER A 110 12.47 13.74 -5.60
C SER A 110 12.25 13.82 -7.12
N TYR A 111 11.62 12.79 -7.67
CA TYR A 111 11.25 12.78 -9.06
C TYR A 111 9.90 13.46 -9.26
N ILE A 112 9.60 13.88 -10.48
CA ILE A 112 8.29 14.34 -10.92
C ILE A 112 7.86 13.38 -12.04
N CYS A 113 6.69 12.76 -11.90
CA CYS A 113 6.16 11.93 -12.98
C CYS A 113 5.65 12.80 -14.12
N ASN A 114 6.23 12.59 -15.29
CA ASN A 114 5.62 12.93 -16.55
C ASN A 114 4.97 11.67 -17.14
N PRO A 115 3.73 11.76 -17.67
CA PRO A 115 3.02 10.61 -18.21
C PRO A 115 3.84 9.86 -19.28
N CYS A 116 4.17 8.60 -18.99
CA CYS A 116 4.90 7.74 -19.93
C CYS A 116 3.97 6.82 -20.73
N SER A 117 2.91 6.31 -20.10
CA SER A 117 1.97 5.35 -20.69
C SER A 117 0.63 5.37 -19.94
N PRO A 118 -0.52 5.15 -20.62
CA PRO A 118 -1.85 5.19 -19.98
C PRO A 118 -2.11 4.02 -19.02
N ASP A 119 -1.37 2.92 -19.09
CA ASP A 119 -1.49 1.77 -18.20
C ASP A 119 -0.54 1.83 -16.99
N CYS A 120 0.33 2.84 -16.90
CA CYS A 120 1.26 2.99 -15.78
C CYS A 120 0.52 3.35 -14.48
N LEU A 121 0.58 2.48 -13.47
CA LEU A 121 -0.07 2.69 -12.16
C LEU A 121 0.41 3.96 -11.47
N ILE A 122 1.70 4.27 -11.54
CA ILE A 122 2.25 5.51 -10.99
C ILE A 122 1.68 6.74 -11.70
N ASN A 123 1.53 6.70 -13.02
CA ASN A 123 0.93 7.80 -13.78
C ASN A 123 -0.51 8.04 -13.32
N LYS A 124 -1.34 6.98 -13.31
CA LYS A 124 -2.74 7.04 -12.84
C LYS A 124 -2.84 7.57 -11.41
N ALA A 125 -2.02 7.06 -10.50
CA ALA A 125 -2.03 7.50 -9.10
C ALA A 125 -1.60 8.97 -8.97
N SER A 126 -0.63 9.42 -9.76
CA SER A 126 -0.17 10.82 -9.77
C SER A 126 -1.24 11.77 -10.29
N GLU A 127 -1.98 11.35 -11.33
CA GLU A 127 -3.12 12.10 -11.88
C GLU A 127 -4.23 12.25 -10.84
N ILE A 128 -4.69 11.14 -10.26
CA ILE A 128 -5.70 11.14 -9.19
C ILE A 128 -5.26 12.01 -7.99
N GLY A 129 -3.98 11.93 -7.60
CA GLY A 129 -3.43 12.73 -6.52
C GLY A 129 -3.50 14.23 -6.82
N ARG A 130 -3.05 14.64 -8.01
CA ARG A 130 -3.07 16.05 -8.45
C ARG A 130 -4.49 16.59 -8.58
N GLU A 131 -5.41 15.83 -9.18
CA GLU A 131 -6.84 16.19 -9.28
C GLU A 131 -7.47 16.42 -7.91
N LYS A 132 -7.05 15.66 -6.90
CA LYS A 132 -7.52 15.81 -5.51
C LYS A 132 -6.73 16.84 -4.70
N GLY A 133 -5.78 17.56 -5.30
CA GLY A 133 -4.97 18.59 -4.65
C GLY A 133 -3.88 18.06 -3.71
N TYR A 134 -3.34 16.86 -3.97
CA TYR A 134 -2.27 16.28 -3.16
C TYR A 134 -0.90 16.69 -3.69
N ASP A 135 0.04 16.91 -2.78
CA ASP A 135 1.47 16.98 -3.08
C ASP A 135 1.98 15.57 -3.41
N VAL A 136 2.22 15.30 -4.70
CA VAL A 136 2.69 13.97 -5.14
C VAL A 136 4.20 13.90 -5.01
N LEU A 137 4.68 13.06 -4.10
CA LEU A 137 6.10 12.86 -3.79
C LEU A 137 6.53 11.45 -4.14
N TYR A 138 7.69 11.30 -4.76
CA TYR A 138 8.20 9.99 -5.17
C TYR A 138 9.29 9.57 -4.20
N THR A 139 9.06 8.45 -3.54
CA THR A 139 10.00 7.92 -2.57
C THR A 139 10.92 6.92 -3.26
N SER A 140 12.22 7.22 -3.25
CA SER A 140 13.24 6.18 -3.41
C SER A 140 13.64 5.71 -2.02
N ARG A 141 13.98 4.42 -1.89
CA ARG A 141 14.38 3.78 -0.62
C ARG A 141 15.57 4.47 0.08
N PHE A 142 16.22 5.43 -0.57
CA PHE A 142 17.42 6.11 -0.11
C PHE A 142 17.19 7.34 0.79
N PHE A 143 15.97 7.89 0.90
CA PHE A 143 15.75 9.13 1.66
C PHE A 143 15.27 8.94 3.12
N LEU A 144 15.16 7.69 3.60
CA LEU A 144 14.80 7.38 4.99
C LEU A 144 15.98 6.77 5.76
N TYR A 145 17.20 7.29 5.58
CA TYR A 145 18.21 7.08 6.62
C TYR A 145 17.95 8.09 7.74
N PRO A 146 17.78 7.65 9.00
CA PRO A 146 17.90 8.58 10.11
C PRO A 146 19.28 9.22 9.98
N LYS A 147 19.33 10.56 10.05
CA LYS A 147 20.60 11.22 10.32
C LYS A 147 21.06 10.69 11.68
N ASN A 148 22.02 9.78 11.67
CA ASN A 148 22.83 9.51 12.85
C ASN A 148 23.58 10.81 13.14
N ASN A 149 23.16 11.51 14.18
CA ASN A 149 24.00 12.47 14.89
C ASN A 149 25.00 11.68 15.73
#